data_AF-A0A3Q2VH42-F1
#
_entry.id   AF-A0A3Q2VH42-F1
#
_cell.length_a   1.000
_cell.length_b   1.000
_cell.length_c   1.000
_cell.angle_alpha   90.00
_cell.angle_beta   90.00
_cell.angle_gamma   90.00
#
_symmetry.space_group_name_H-M   'P 1'
#
loop_
_entity.id
_entity.type
_entity.pdbx_description
1 polymer ?
#
loop_
_entity_poly.entity_id
_entity_poly.type
_entity_poly.pdbx_seq_one_letter_code
_entity_poly.pdbx_strand_id
1 'polypeptide(L)'
;MQQDSQFVAHPNCQQQLLTIWYENLPGLRQQSIGVKCWTVLGVTVGLPFLAIAYWIMPCSKLGQILRSPFMKFVAHAVSFTIFLGLLVVNASDRFEGVKNLPNETITDHPRQVFRVKTTQFSWTEMLIMKWVLGMIWSECKEIWSDGPREYVMHLWNVLDFGMLSIFVASFTARFMAFLKASKAQQYVDMHVPDDDLSNASLPDEVAYFTYARNKWRPSDPQIISEGLYAIAVVLSFSRIAYILPANESFGPLQISLGRTVKDIFKFMVIFIMVFVAFMIGMFNLYSYYLGAKYNPAFTTVEESFKTLFWSIFGLSEVISVVLKYDHKFIENIGYVLYGVYNVTMVVVLLNMLIAMINSSYQEIEEDADVEWKFARAKLWLSYFDEGRTLPAPFNLVPSPKSFYYLALRIKSCLIHLCKANGHHHNEVEMGMLNSQAKDERFKSYPRPGEEFTQRKARKHPTRYQKIMKRLIKRYVLKAQVDRESDEVNEGELKEIKQDISSLRYELLEEKSQAAGELALLIQQLGDKFGKNTMRH
;
A
#
# COMPACT_ATOMS: atom_id res chain seq x y z
N MET A 1 -15.33 8.74 -4.32
CA MET A 1 -14.18 7.89 -4.71
C MET A 1 -14.08 7.71 -6.23
N GLN A 2 -15.09 7.12 -6.91
CA GLN A 2 -15.01 6.87 -8.36
C GLN A 2 -15.07 8.16 -9.22
N GLN A 3 -15.83 9.18 -8.82
CA GLN A 3 -15.78 10.50 -9.47
C GLN A 3 -14.45 11.24 -9.22
N ASP A 4 -13.87 11.09 -8.03
CA ASP A 4 -12.58 11.73 -7.70
C ASP A 4 -11.42 11.08 -8.46
N SER A 5 -11.46 9.75 -8.67
CA SER A 5 -10.44 9.05 -9.45
C SER A 5 -10.47 9.45 -10.92
N GLN A 6 -11.65 9.56 -11.54
CA GLN A 6 -11.80 10.05 -12.91
C GLN A 6 -11.32 11.50 -13.06
N PHE A 7 -11.62 12.37 -12.10
CA PHE A 7 -11.13 13.75 -12.10
C PHE A 7 -9.60 13.83 -12.09
N VAL A 8 -8.95 13.08 -11.21
CA VAL A 8 -7.48 13.07 -11.08
C VAL A 8 -6.83 12.39 -12.29
N ALA A 9 -7.44 11.35 -12.85
CA ALA A 9 -6.94 10.66 -14.04
C ALA A 9 -7.05 11.50 -15.33
N HIS A 10 -7.82 12.58 -15.31
CA HIS A 10 -8.00 13.45 -16.47
C HIS A 10 -6.64 13.96 -17.02
N PRO A 11 -6.40 13.92 -18.34
CA PRO A 11 -5.11 14.27 -18.95
C PRO A 11 -4.54 15.62 -18.52
N ASN A 12 -5.39 16.65 -18.45
CA ASN A 12 -4.99 17.99 -18.00
C ASN A 12 -4.50 18.02 -16.53
N CYS A 13 -5.13 17.24 -15.64
CA CYS A 13 -4.70 17.14 -14.25
C CYS A 13 -3.36 16.38 -14.17
N GLN A 14 -3.24 15.26 -14.88
CA GLN A 14 -2.00 14.48 -14.96
C GLN A 14 -0.83 15.28 -15.53
N GLN A 15 -1.07 16.12 -16.55
CA GLN A 15 -0.05 17.01 -17.10
C GLN A 15 0.45 18.02 -16.06
N GLN A 16 -0.45 18.58 -15.24
CA GLN A 16 -0.08 19.50 -14.16
C GLN A 16 0.67 18.78 -13.03
N LEU A 17 0.29 17.54 -12.69
CA LEU A 17 1.03 16.75 -11.71
C LEU A 17 2.44 16.39 -12.22
N LEU A 18 2.57 16.07 -13.51
CA LEU A 18 3.86 15.79 -14.16
C LEU A 18 4.79 17.00 -14.18
N THR A 19 4.28 18.22 -14.37
CA THR A 19 5.10 19.43 -14.34
C THR A 19 5.67 19.69 -12.95
N ILE A 20 4.87 19.45 -11.90
CA ILE A 20 5.32 19.56 -10.50
C ILE A 20 6.33 18.44 -10.17
N TRP A 21 6.08 17.21 -10.64
CA TRP A 21 6.94 16.05 -10.39
C TRP A 21 8.38 16.25 -10.92
N TYR A 22 8.52 16.93 -12.07
CA TYR A 22 9.79 17.21 -12.74
C TYR A 22 10.26 18.68 -12.64
N GLU A 23 9.75 19.48 -11.69
CA GLU A 23 9.93 20.95 -11.61
C GLU A 23 11.40 21.41 -11.73
N ASN A 24 12.34 20.68 -11.14
CA ASN A 24 13.79 20.99 -11.18
C ASN A 24 14.61 20.13 -12.15
N LEU A 25 13.95 19.28 -12.96
CA LEU A 25 14.58 18.34 -13.89
C LEU A 25 13.89 18.35 -15.27
N PRO A 26 13.85 19.51 -15.97
CA PRO A 26 13.12 19.64 -17.23
C PRO A 26 13.65 18.70 -18.32
N GLY A 27 14.97 18.46 -18.32
CA GLY A 27 15.63 17.58 -19.28
C GLY A 27 15.27 16.11 -19.10
N LEU A 28 14.96 15.63 -17.88
CA LEU A 28 14.78 14.20 -17.61
C LEU A 28 13.40 13.66 -18.03
N ARG A 29 12.40 14.54 -18.17
CA ARG A 29 11.02 14.18 -18.50
C ARG A 29 10.92 13.43 -19.84
N GLN A 30 11.57 13.95 -20.88
CA GLN A 30 11.50 13.43 -22.26
C GLN A 30 12.60 12.41 -22.60
N GLN A 31 13.45 12.05 -21.64
CA GLN A 31 14.58 11.17 -21.90
C GLN A 31 14.15 9.70 -21.99
N SER A 32 14.96 8.92 -22.71
CA SER A 32 14.77 7.48 -22.83
C SER A 32 14.88 6.78 -21.48
N ILE A 33 14.29 5.58 -21.39
CA ILE A 33 14.34 4.74 -20.19
C ILE A 33 15.80 4.45 -19.79
N GLY A 34 16.71 4.29 -20.76
CA GLY A 34 18.13 4.07 -20.51
C GLY A 34 18.80 5.21 -19.73
N VAL A 35 18.53 6.47 -20.09
CA VAL A 35 19.07 7.64 -19.38
C VAL A 35 18.47 7.76 -17.97
N LYS A 36 17.19 7.44 -17.81
CA LYS A 36 16.54 7.36 -16.49
C LYS A 36 17.19 6.29 -15.62
N CYS A 37 17.48 5.12 -16.18
CA CYS A 37 18.19 4.04 -15.49
C CYS A 37 19.61 4.44 -15.07
N TRP A 38 20.38 5.07 -15.96
CA TRP A 38 21.69 5.63 -15.64
C TRP A 38 21.64 6.68 -14.53
N THR A 39 20.60 7.52 -14.51
CA THR A 39 20.38 8.49 -13.43
C THR A 39 20.13 7.78 -12.09
N VAL A 40 19.29 6.74 -12.08
CA VAL A 40 19.04 5.92 -10.88
C VAL A 40 20.32 5.25 -10.39
N LEU A 41 21.11 4.64 -11.30
CA LEU A 41 22.41 4.04 -10.96
C LEU A 41 23.39 5.07 -10.37
N GLY A 42 23.46 6.27 -10.97
CA GLY A 42 24.26 7.36 -10.44
C GLY A 42 23.85 7.79 -9.04
N VAL A 43 22.53 7.83 -8.76
CA VAL A 43 22.01 8.10 -7.41
C VAL A 43 22.31 6.94 -6.45
N THR A 44 22.29 5.69 -6.90
CA THR A 44 22.67 4.51 -6.09
C THR A 44 24.08 4.61 -5.56
N VAL A 45 25.04 4.92 -6.42
CA VAL A 45 26.44 5.09 -6.01
C VAL A 45 26.62 6.39 -5.20
N GLY A 46 25.90 7.44 -5.57
CA GLY A 46 26.02 8.77 -4.99
C GLY A 46 25.23 9.04 -3.71
N LEU A 47 24.33 8.14 -3.29
CA LEU A 47 23.39 8.37 -2.17
C LEU A 47 24.07 8.85 -0.87
N PRO A 48 25.16 8.24 -0.37
CA PRO A 48 25.81 8.72 0.85
C PRO A 48 26.36 10.14 0.69
N PHE A 49 26.92 10.48 -0.46
CA PHE A 49 27.46 11.81 -0.75
C PHE A 49 26.35 12.86 -0.87
N LEU A 50 25.23 12.50 -1.52
CA LEU A 50 24.06 13.36 -1.65
C LEU A 50 23.43 13.68 -0.29
N ALA A 51 23.35 12.68 0.59
CA ALA A 51 22.84 12.86 1.95
C ALA A 51 23.73 13.82 2.78
N ILE A 52 25.05 13.65 2.71
CA ILE A 52 26.02 14.53 3.39
C ILE A 52 25.96 15.96 2.83
N ALA A 53 25.92 16.10 1.50
CA ALA A 53 25.84 17.41 0.84
C ALA A 53 24.56 18.17 1.23
N TYR A 54 23.42 17.48 1.33
CA TYR A 54 22.16 18.06 1.78
C TYR A 54 22.22 18.49 3.25
N TRP A 55 22.91 17.74 4.11
CA TRP A 55 23.07 18.07 5.52
C TRP A 55 23.94 19.30 5.74
N ILE A 56 25.07 19.41 5.02
CA ILE A 56 26.02 20.53 5.13
C ILE A 56 25.45 21.79 4.47
N MET A 57 24.87 21.67 3.28
CA MET A 57 24.46 22.82 2.46
C MET A 57 23.08 22.60 1.81
N PRO A 58 21.99 22.70 2.59
CA PRO A 58 20.63 22.45 2.09
C PRO A 58 20.18 23.49 1.04
N CYS A 59 20.73 24.70 1.05
CA CYS A 59 20.39 25.77 0.11
C CYS A 59 21.17 25.71 -1.22
N SER A 60 22.01 24.69 -1.42
CA SER A 60 22.78 24.51 -2.66
C SER A 60 21.90 24.11 -3.84
N LYS A 61 22.42 24.26 -5.08
CA LYS A 61 21.77 23.72 -6.28
C LYS A 61 21.49 22.21 -6.16
N LEU A 62 22.42 21.45 -5.56
CA LEU A 62 22.24 20.02 -5.28
C LEU A 62 21.12 19.78 -4.25
N GLY A 63 21.03 20.60 -3.21
CA GLY A 63 19.96 20.53 -2.23
C GLY A 63 18.57 20.83 -2.81
N GLN A 64 18.48 21.79 -3.74
CA GLN A 64 17.25 22.08 -4.49
C GLN A 64 16.84 20.93 -5.42
N ILE A 65 17.82 20.27 -6.06
CA ILE A 65 17.58 19.08 -6.88
C ILE A 65 17.07 17.92 -6.01
N LEU A 66 17.69 17.64 -4.85
CA LEU A 66 17.25 16.57 -3.94
C LEU A 66 15.86 16.84 -3.34
N ARG A 67 15.47 18.12 -3.20
CA ARG A 67 14.12 18.51 -2.76
C ARG A 67 13.04 18.25 -3.82
N SER A 68 13.42 18.01 -5.08
CA SER A 68 12.44 17.68 -6.12
C SER A 68 11.73 16.35 -5.83
N PRO A 69 10.42 16.24 -6.09
CA PRO A 69 9.65 15.03 -5.76
C PRO A 69 10.22 13.76 -6.39
N PHE A 70 10.61 13.83 -7.66
CA PHE A 70 11.23 12.70 -8.36
C PHE A 70 12.52 12.23 -7.68
N MET A 71 13.41 13.14 -7.28
CA MET A 71 14.67 12.76 -6.63
C MET A 71 14.44 12.18 -5.24
N LYS A 72 13.47 12.67 -4.48
CA LYS A 72 13.07 12.04 -3.20
C LYS A 72 12.64 10.60 -3.45
N PHE A 73 11.73 10.38 -4.39
CA PHE A 73 11.25 9.04 -4.73
C PHE A 73 12.40 8.10 -5.12
N VAL A 74 13.28 8.54 -6.03
CA VAL A 74 14.45 7.75 -6.43
C VAL A 74 15.37 7.47 -5.24
N ALA A 75 15.65 8.45 -4.39
CA ALA A 75 16.50 8.26 -3.22
C ALA A 75 15.92 7.25 -2.22
N HIS A 76 14.60 7.28 -1.98
CA HIS A 76 13.91 6.29 -1.13
C HIS A 76 13.90 4.90 -1.76
N ALA A 77 13.60 4.79 -3.06
CA ALA A 77 13.63 3.52 -3.79
C ALA A 77 15.04 2.90 -3.79
N VAL A 78 16.07 3.71 -4.05
CA VAL A 78 17.48 3.31 -4.06
C VAL A 78 17.95 2.90 -2.67
N SER A 79 17.60 3.64 -1.62
CA SER A 79 17.92 3.23 -0.25
C SER A 79 17.33 1.86 0.09
N PHE A 80 16.08 1.64 -0.33
CA PHE A 80 15.40 0.38 -0.11
C PHE A 80 16.02 -0.78 -0.90
N THR A 81 16.45 -0.56 -2.14
CA THR A 81 17.18 -1.59 -2.90
C THR A 81 18.55 -1.90 -2.30
N ILE A 82 19.27 -0.89 -1.77
CA ILE A 82 20.51 -1.10 -1.01
C ILE A 82 20.23 -1.93 0.24
N PHE A 83 19.13 -1.67 0.96
CA PHE A 83 18.72 -2.46 2.11
C PHE A 83 18.48 -3.93 1.74
N LEU A 84 17.74 -4.22 0.66
CA LEU A 84 17.56 -5.58 0.17
C LEU A 84 18.90 -6.22 -0.23
N GLY A 85 19.79 -5.46 -0.88
CA GLY A 85 21.15 -5.91 -1.19
C GLY A 85 21.95 -6.28 0.06
N LEU A 86 21.86 -5.48 1.14
CA LEU A 86 22.50 -5.79 2.41
C LEU A 86 21.97 -7.08 3.05
N LEU A 87 20.67 -7.37 2.93
CA LEU A 87 20.10 -8.64 3.40
C LEU A 87 20.69 -9.84 2.64
N VAL A 88 20.87 -9.70 1.31
CA VAL A 88 21.49 -10.73 0.47
C VAL A 88 22.97 -10.91 0.81
N VAL A 89 23.72 -9.81 0.99
CA VAL A 89 25.13 -9.84 1.41
C VAL A 89 25.29 -10.45 2.80
N ASN A 90 24.36 -10.23 3.73
CA ASN A 90 24.41 -10.90 5.03
C ASN A 90 24.22 -12.44 4.94
N ALA A 91 23.64 -12.92 3.84
CA ALA A 91 23.50 -14.34 3.55
C ALA A 91 24.64 -14.90 2.66
N SER A 92 25.42 -14.05 1.99
CA SER A 92 26.34 -14.46 0.92
C SER A 92 27.46 -15.38 1.37
N ASP A 93 27.95 -15.22 2.60
CA ASP A 93 29.03 -16.05 3.16
C ASP A 93 28.67 -17.55 3.23
N ARG A 94 27.38 -17.89 3.06
CA ARG A 94 26.84 -19.26 3.15
C ARG A 94 26.33 -19.80 1.82
N PHE A 95 26.52 -19.10 0.70
CA PHE A 95 25.99 -19.52 -0.61
C PHE A 95 26.62 -20.80 -1.15
N GLU A 96 27.90 -21.05 -0.88
CA GLU A 96 28.58 -22.30 -1.23
C GLU A 96 28.31 -23.44 -0.23
N GLY A 97 27.50 -23.18 0.80
CA GLY A 97 27.27 -24.09 1.92
C GLY A 97 28.17 -23.80 3.13
N VAL A 98 27.84 -24.38 4.27
CA VAL A 98 28.58 -24.23 5.52
C VAL A 98 29.68 -25.29 5.58
N LYS A 99 30.92 -24.87 5.90
CA LYS A 99 32.10 -25.75 5.92
C LYS A 99 32.10 -26.77 7.06
N ASN A 100 31.44 -26.46 8.18
CA ASN A 100 31.48 -27.25 9.41
C ASN A 100 30.14 -27.93 9.67
N LEU A 101 30.17 -29.08 10.34
CA LEU A 101 28.95 -29.80 10.69
C LEU A 101 28.23 -29.16 11.89
N PRO A 102 26.89 -29.31 12.03
CA PRO A 102 26.12 -28.69 13.12
C PRO A 102 26.46 -29.19 14.53
N ASN A 103 27.18 -30.31 14.66
CA ASN A 103 27.61 -30.93 15.91
C ASN A 103 29.02 -30.51 16.35
N GLU A 104 29.79 -29.84 15.49
CA GLU A 104 31.15 -29.41 15.78
C GLU A 104 31.18 -28.00 16.39
N THR A 105 32.05 -27.81 17.38
CA THR A 105 32.26 -26.51 18.04
C THR A 105 33.66 -26.01 17.72
N ILE A 106 33.77 -24.85 17.06
CA ILE A 106 35.06 -24.22 16.74
C ILE A 106 35.13 -22.87 17.44
N THR A 107 36.08 -22.73 18.36
CA THR A 107 36.38 -21.49 19.08
C THR A 107 37.69 -20.89 18.56
N ASP A 108 37.85 -19.57 18.65
CA ASP A 108 39.10 -18.91 18.22
C ASP A 108 40.17 -18.99 19.32
N HIS A 109 39.71 -19.04 20.57
CA HIS A 109 40.53 -19.25 21.76
C HIS A 109 39.96 -20.40 22.59
N PRO A 110 40.80 -21.23 23.23
CA PRO A 110 40.32 -22.39 23.97
C PRO A 110 39.49 -22.03 25.22
N ARG A 111 39.69 -20.82 25.75
CA ARG A 111 38.90 -20.24 26.87
C ARG A 111 37.58 -19.58 26.42
N GLN A 112 37.37 -19.41 25.11
CA GLN A 112 36.17 -18.75 24.58
C GLN A 112 34.98 -19.70 24.56
N VAL A 113 33.85 -19.26 25.10
CA VAL A 113 32.57 -19.96 25.02
C VAL A 113 32.07 -19.91 23.57
N PHE A 114 31.80 -21.08 22.98
CA PHE A 114 31.36 -21.23 21.59
C PHE A 114 30.20 -20.28 21.23
N ARG A 115 29.25 -20.09 22.15
CA ARG A 115 28.09 -19.24 21.91
C ARG A 115 28.44 -17.78 21.56
N VAL A 116 29.45 -17.20 22.19
CA VAL A 116 29.83 -15.80 21.97
C VAL A 116 30.19 -15.55 20.51
N LYS A 117 30.95 -16.48 19.90
CA LYS A 117 31.34 -16.43 18.49
C LYS A 117 30.14 -16.50 17.54
N THR A 118 29.10 -17.25 17.89
CA THR A 118 27.89 -17.40 17.06
C THR A 118 26.90 -16.24 17.19
N THR A 119 26.83 -15.59 18.35
CA THR A 119 25.84 -14.54 18.66
C THR A 119 26.37 -13.12 18.49
N GLN A 120 27.67 -12.94 18.22
CA GLN A 120 28.25 -11.62 17.97
C GLN A 120 27.64 -10.96 16.72
N PHE A 121 27.47 -9.64 16.78
CA PHE A 121 26.92 -8.87 15.67
C PHE A 121 27.99 -8.61 14.61
N SER A 122 27.68 -8.93 13.35
CA SER A 122 28.53 -8.57 12.22
C SER A 122 28.35 -7.09 11.83
N TRP A 123 29.29 -6.55 11.06
CA TRP A 123 29.17 -5.20 10.52
C TRP A 123 27.96 -5.03 9.60
N THR A 124 27.62 -6.06 8.82
CA THR A 124 26.43 -6.08 7.96
C THR A 124 25.15 -6.03 8.78
N GLU A 125 25.05 -6.82 9.86
CA GLU A 125 23.91 -6.79 10.79
C GLU A 125 23.75 -5.42 11.45
N MET A 126 24.85 -4.78 11.88
CA MET A 126 24.80 -3.42 12.43
C MET A 126 24.30 -2.38 11.42
N LEU A 127 24.66 -2.52 10.14
CA LEU A 127 24.11 -1.67 9.09
C LEU A 127 22.60 -1.93 8.92
N ILE A 128 22.18 -3.19 8.80
CA ILE A 128 20.75 -3.55 8.69
C ILE A 128 19.95 -2.96 9.85
N MET A 129 20.45 -3.06 11.10
CA MET A 129 19.80 -2.46 12.27
C MET A 129 19.64 -0.94 12.15
N LYS A 130 20.64 -0.21 11.62
CA LYS A 130 20.53 1.24 11.36
C LYS A 130 19.46 1.55 10.32
N TRP A 131 19.34 0.75 9.27
CA TRP A 131 18.28 0.90 8.27
C TRP A 131 16.89 0.66 8.86
N VAL A 132 16.73 -0.42 9.63
CA VAL A 132 15.46 -0.75 10.30
C VAL A 132 15.04 0.37 11.26
N LEU A 133 15.96 0.91 12.06
CA LEU A 133 15.69 2.08 12.91
C LEU A 133 15.25 3.30 12.10
N GLY A 134 15.89 3.55 10.95
CA GLY A 134 15.49 4.63 10.05
C GLY A 134 14.08 4.42 9.48
N MET A 135 13.72 3.20 9.10
CA MET A 135 12.38 2.88 8.62
C MET A 135 11.33 3.03 9.73
N ILE A 136 11.60 2.54 10.94
CA ILE A 136 10.72 2.73 12.12
C ILE A 136 10.47 4.21 12.38
N TRP A 137 11.53 5.03 12.35
CA TRP A 137 11.39 6.47 12.53
C TRP A 137 10.54 7.15 11.45
N SER A 138 10.60 6.65 10.22
CA SER A 138 9.74 7.12 9.12
C SER A 138 8.27 6.75 9.37
N GLU A 139 7.99 5.51 9.73
CA GLU A 139 6.62 5.05 10.03
C GLU A 139 6.02 5.78 11.23
N CYS A 140 6.80 6.01 12.30
CA CYS A 140 6.35 6.79 13.45
C CYS A 140 5.93 8.22 13.06
N LYS A 141 6.65 8.84 12.11
CA LYS A 141 6.27 10.16 11.59
C LYS A 141 4.99 10.13 10.77
N GLU A 142 4.79 9.08 9.98
CA GLU A 142 3.56 8.88 9.19
C GLU A 142 2.33 8.71 10.08
N ILE A 143 2.43 7.83 11.07
CA ILE A 143 1.35 7.59 12.04
C ILE A 143 1.01 8.90 12.79
N TRP A 144 2.02 9.73 13.08
CA TRP A 144 1.81 11.02 13.74
C TRP A 144 1.16 12.07 12.83
N SER A 145 1.49 12.10 11.53
CA SER A 145 0.92 13.08 10.59
C SER A 145 -0.52 12.74 10.21
N ASP A 146 -0.78 11.47 9.91
CA ASP A 146 -2.03 11.03 9.29
C ASP A 146 -3.04 10.59 10.35
N GLY A 147 -2.55 10.20 11.53
CA GLY A 147 -3.33 9.63 12.61
C GLY A 147 -3.53 8.12 12.46
N PRO A 148 -3.74 7.40 13.59
CA PRO A 148 -3.76 5.93 13.58
C PRO A 148 -4.93 5.34 12.79
N ARG A 149 -6.07 6.03 12.73
CA ARG A 149 -7.26 5.54 12.01
C ARG A 149 -7.03 5.48 10.50
N GLU A 150 -6.49 6.55 9.93
CA GLU A 150 -6.22 6.62 8.49
C GLU A 150 -5.10 5.65 8.10
N TYR A 151 -4.07 5.54 8.95
CA TYR A 151 -2.94 4.63 8.73
C TYR A 151 -3.38 3.16 8.61
N VAL A 152 -4.21 2.67 9.53
CA VAL A 152 -4.65 1.25 9.54
C VAL A 152 -5.61 0.92 8.40
N MET A 153 -6.28 1.90 7.81
CA MET A 153 -7.14 1.68 6.63
C MET A 153 -6.34 1.30 5.38
N HIS A 154 -5.03 1.55 5.37
CA HIS A 154 -4.14 1.13 4.29
C HIS A 154 -3.45 -0.20 4.65
N LEU A 155 -3.89 -1.30 4.02
CA LEU A 155 -3.34 -2.65 4.25
C LEU A 155 -1.81 -2.73 4.07
N TRP A 156 -1.32 -1.96 3.12
CA TRP A 156 0.09 -1.75 2.85
C TRP A 156 0.84 -1.23 4.10
N ASN A 157 0.35 -0.16 4.71
CA ASN A 157 0.94 0.41 5.93
C ASN A 157 0.92 -0.60 7.10
N VAL A 158 -0.12 -1.44 7.19
CA VAL A 158 -0.18 -2.54 8.17
C VAL A 158 0.88 -3.60 7.90
N LEU A 159 1.14 -3.95 6.64
CA LEU A 159 2.21 -4.87 6.24
C LEU A 159 3.58 -4.30 6.62
N ASP A 160 3.83 -3.01 6.36
CA ASP A 160 5.09 -2.33 6.71
C ASP A 160 5.30 -2.31 8.23
N PHE A 161 4.27 -1.97 9.02
CA PHE A 161 4.32 -2.05 10.47
C PHE A 161 4.59 -3.47 10.98
N GLY A 162 3.92 -4.47 10.39
CA GLY A 162 4.13 -5.89 10.70
C GLY A 162 5.57 -6.33 10.42
N MET A 163 6.09 -6.04 9.24
CA MET A 163 7.47 -6.35 8.85
C MET A 163 8.50 -5.73 9.80
N LEU A 164 8.35 -4.44 10.13
CA LEU A 164 9.27 -3.76 11.05
C LEU A 164 9.16 -4.32 12.48
N SER A 165 7.96 -4.65 12.95
CA SER A 165 7.76 -5.25 14.26
C SER A 165 8.45 -6.62 14.39
N ILE A 166 8.42 -7.43 13.32
CA ILE A 166 9.11 -8.74 13.27
C ILE A 166 10.62 -8.56 13.25
N PHE A 167 11.17 -7.57 12.52
CA PHE A 167 12.60 -7.25 12.62
C PHE A 167 13.02 -6.86 14.03
N VAL A 168 12.26 -6.00 14.71
CA VAL A 168 12.54 -5.60 16.09
C VAL A 168 12.48 -6.82 17.03
N ALA A 169 11.47 -7.68 16.89
CA ALA A 169 11.37 -8.91 17.68
C ALA A 169 12.56 -9.86 17.43
N SER A 170 13.01 -10.01 16.18
CA SER A 170 14.17 -10.82 15.85
C SER A 170 15.47 -10.25 16.44
N PHE A 171 15.73 -8.94 16.28
CA PHE A 171 16.95 -8.32 16.82
C PHE A 171 16.96 -8.28 18.34
N THR A 172 15.82 -8.08 19.00
CA THR A 172 15.72 -8.15 20.46
C THR A 172 16.00 -9.56 20.98
N ALA A 173 15.46 -10.61 20.33
CA ALA A 173 15.78 -12.00 20.67
C ALA A 173 17.28 -12.31 20.48
N ARG A 174 17.90 -11.79 19.40
CA ARG A 174 19.35 -11.92 19.15
C ARG A 174 20.17 -11.19 20.22
N PHE A 175 19.78 -9.97 20.58
CA PHE A 175 20.44 -9.19 21.62
C PHE A 175 20.36 -9.89 22.98
N MET A 176 19.21 -10.50 23.30
CA MET A 176 19.08 -11.33 24.51
C MET A 176 19.97 -12.57 24.49
N ALA A 177 20.11 -13.24 23.34
CA ALA A 177 21.04 -14.36 23.17
C ALA A 177 22.50 -13.92 23.39
N PHE A 178 22.88 -12.77 22.82
CA PHE A 178 24.19 -12.16 23.01
C PHE A 178 24.48 -11.84 24.48
N LEU A 179 23.57 -11.15 25.18
CA LEU A 179 23.75 -10.81 26.59
C LEU A 179 23.96 -12.05 27.49
N LYS A 180 23.19 -13.12 27.24
CA LYS A 180 23.35 -14.38 27.99
C LYS A 180 24.70 -15.06 27.70
N ALA A 181 25.12 -15.08 26.44
CA ALA A 181 26.42 -15.61 26.05
C ALA A 181 27.58 -14.81 26.65
N SER A 182 27.51 -13.48 26.63
CA SER A 182 28.51 -12.60 27.26
C SER A 182 28.59 -12.78 28.77
N LYS A 183 27.44 -12.96 29.45
CA LYS A 183 27.41 -13.26 30.89
C LYS A 183 28.07 -14.62 31.20
N ALA A 184 27.83 -15.63 30.35
CA ALA A 184 28.48 -16.93 30.48
C ALA A 184 30.00 -16.85 30.29
N GLN A 185 30.47 -16.08 29.30
CA GLN A 185 31.91 -15.82 29.11
C GLN A 185 32.52 -15.12 30.32
N GLN A 186 31.87 -14.07 30.83
CA GLN A 186 32.36 -13.34 32.01
C GLN A 186 32.47 -14.26 33.23
N TYR A 187 31.53 -15.19 33.41
CA TYR A 187 31.61 -16.18 34.48
C TYR A 187 32.83 -17.08 34.34
N VAL A 188 33.06 -17.63 33.13
CA VAL A 188 34.24 -18.47 32.82
C VAL A 188 35.52 -17.69 33.08
N ASP A 189 35.59 -16.44 32.62
CA ASP A 189 36.78 -15.61 32.77
C ASP A 189 37.14 -15.34 34.25
N MET A 190 36.14 -15.22 35.13
CA MET A 190 36.34 -14.93 36.56
C MET A 190 36.54 -16.18 37.43
N HIS A 191 35.89 -17.31 37.11
CA HIS A 191 35.80 -18.46 38.03
C HIS A 191 36.54 -19.71 37.56
N VAL A 192 36.91 -19.81 36.28
CA VAL A 192 37.64 -20.97 35.75
C VAL A 192 39.13 -20.63 35.69
N PRO A 193 39.98 -21.29 36.49
CA PRO A 193 41.42 -21.04 36.46
C PRO A 193 42.11 -21.69 35.25
N ASP A 194 41.50 -22.72 34.64
CA ASP A 194 42.09 -23.48 33.54
C ASP A 194 42.17 -22.65 32.24
N ASP A 195 43.26 -22.83 31.50
CA ASP A 195 43.46 -22.17 30.19
C ASP A 195 42.53 -22.73 29.11
N ASP A 196 42.15 -24.01 29.22
CA ASP A 196 41.27 -24.73 28.28
C ASP A 196 39.92 -25.08 28.89
N LEU A 197 38.84 -24.61 28.26
CA LEU A 197 37.46 -24.80 28.74
C LEU A 197 36.98 -26.26 28.67
N SER A 198 37.60 -27.10 27.83
CA SER A 198 37.21 -28.50 27.63
C SER A 198 37.47 -29.39 28.85
N ASN A 199 38.43 -29.01 29.68
CA ASN A 199 38.87 -29.82 30.82
C ASN A 199 38.28 -29.34 32.15
N ALA A 200 37.62 -28.17 32.14
CA ALA A 200 37.03 -27.56 33.32
C ALA A 200 35.61 -28.10 33.59
N SER A 201 35.31 -28.39 34.86
CA SER A 201 33.95 -28.73 35.29
C SER A 201 33.09 -27.47 35.44
N LEU A 202 32.19 -27.22 34.50
CA LEU A 202 31.30 -26.07 34.50
C LEU A 202 29.93 -26.40 35.11
N PRO A 203 29.25 -25.44 35.77
CA PRO A 203 27.84 -25.58 36.11
C PRO A 203 26.99 -25.78 34.84
N ASP A 204 25.93 -26.59 34.93
CA ASP A 204 25.06 -26.93 33.80
C ASP A 204 24.50 -25.70 33.04
N GLU A 205 24.23 -24.61 33.76
CA GLU A 205 23.75 -23.36 33.17
C GLU A 205 24.78 -22.69 32.25
N VAL A 206 26.07 -22.81 32.58
CA VAL A 206 27.18 -22.25 31.79
C VAL A 206 27.62 -23.24 30.72
N ALA A 207 27.63 -24.54 31.05
CA ALA A 207 27.94 -25.63 30.12
C ALA A 207 26.99 -25.64 28.91
N TYR A 208 25.72 -25.25 29.08
CA TYR A 208 24.78 -25.12 27.96
C TYR A 208 25.31 -24.23 26.81
N PHE A 209 26.04 -23.16 27.14
CA PHE A 209 26.58 -22.22 26.14
C PHE A 209 27.84 -22.73 25.42
N THR A 210 28.40 -23.86 25.83
CA THR A 210 29.49 -24.52 25.10
C THR A 210 28.98 -25.51 24.05
N TYR A 211 27.71 -25.91 24.11
CA TYR A 211 27.15 -26.93 23.22
C TYR A 211 26.91 -26.46 21.78
N ALA A 212 27.09 -27.39 20.84
CA ALA A 212 26.75 -27.24 19.43
C ALA A 212 25.23 -27.22 19.18
N ARG A 213 24.84 -26.86 17.95
CA ARG A 213 23.44 -26.57 17.57
C ARG A 213 22.49 -27.74 17.80
N ASN A 214 22.96 -28.98 17.66
CA ASN A 214 22.18 -30.20 17.88
C ASN A 214 21.62 -30.36 19.31
N LYS A 215 22.25 -29.72 20.30
CA LYS A 215 21.84 -29.79 21.72
C LYS A 215 21.15 -28.52 22.22
N TRP A 216 20.88 -27.57 21.34
CA TRP A 216 20.19 -26.34 21.75
C TRP A 216 18.74 -26.64 22.14
N ARG A 217 18.24 -25.88 23.12
CA ARG A 217 16.84 -26.02 23.54
C ARG A 217 15.93 -25.56 22.38
N PRO A 218 14.77 -26.21 22.14
CA PRO A 218 13.87 -25.79 21.07
C PRO A 218 13.37 -24.35 21.18
N SER A 219 13.25 -23.83 22.39
CA SER A 219 12.82 -22.46 22.70
C SER A 219 13.98 -21.46 22.83
N ASP A 220 15.15 -21.79 22.28
CA ASP A 220 16.33 -20.96 22.41
C ASP A 220 16.18 -19.63 21.65
N PRO A 221 16.51 -18.47 22.24
CA PRO A 221 16.28 -17.16 21.63
C PRO A 221 16.97 -16.95 20.27
N GLN A 222 18.07 -17.66 20.01
CA GLN A 222 18.76 -17.58 18.72
C GLN A 222 17.93 -18.22 17.60
N ILE A 223 17.30 -19.36 17.88
CA ILE A 223 16.46 -20.07 16.89
C ILE A 223 15.23 -19.22 16.58
N ILE A 224 14.61 -18.63 17.60
CA ILE A 224 13.47 -17.71 17.45
C ILE A 224 13.89 -16.48 16.62
N SER A 225 15.05 -15.90 16.91
CA SER A 225 15.59 -14.77 16.15
C SER A 225 15.78 -15.11 14.67
N GLU A 226 16.40 -16.25 14.36
CA GLU A 226 16.63 -16.71 12.98
C GLU A 226 15.31 -16.98 12.23
N GLY A 227 14.33 -17.60 12.89
CA GLY A 227 13.01 -17.85 12.31
C GLY A 227 12.24 -16.57 11.99
N LEU A 228 12.18 -15.63 12.94
CA LEU A 228 11.55 -14.32 12.74
C LEU A 228 12.30 -13.48 11.70
N TYR A 229 13.64 -13.54 11.69
CA TYR A 229 14.46 -12.84 10.69
C TYR A 229 14.15 -13.32 9.28
N ALA A 230 14.01 -14.64 9.07
CA ALA A 230 13.68 -15.20 7.76
C ALA A 230 12.30 -14.71 7.26
N ILE A 231 11.29 -14.67 8.14
CA ILE A 231 9.97 -14.13 7.81
C ILE A 231 10.08 -12.64 7.45
N ALA A 232 10.82 -11.86 8.24
CA ALA A 232 11.02 -10.43 7.98
C ALA A 232 11.72 -10.17 6.65
N VAL A 233 12.70 -11.00 6.25
CA VAL A 233 13.37 -10.90 4.94
C VAL A 233 12.36 -11.10 3.80
N VAL A 234 11.50 -12.12 3.87
CA VAL A 234 10.47 -12.37 2.84
C VAL A 234 9.50 -11.19 2.74
N LEU A 235 9.00 -10.70 3.88
CA LEU A 235 8.12 -9.54 3.91
C LEU A 235 8.81 -8.27 3.37
N SER A 236 10.11 -8.12 3.60
CA SER A 236 10.89 -7.00 3.03
C SER A 236 10.84 -7.03 1.51
N PHE A 237 11.08 -8.17 0.87
CA PHE A 237 11.02 -8.26 -0.60
C PHE A 237 9.63 -7.95 -1.16
N SER A 238 8.56 -8.27 -0.42
CA SER A 238 7.19 -7.92 -0.86
C SER A 238 6.95 -6.41 -0.96
N ARG A 239 7.71 -5.59 -0.22
CA ARG A 239 7.62 -4.12 -0.25
C ARG A 239 8.10 -3.52 -1.59
N ILE A 240 8.76 -4.28 -2.46
CA ILE A 240 9.09 -3.77 -3.81
C ILE A 240 7.82 -3.40 -4.61
N ALA A 241 6.69 -3.99 -4.25
CA ALA A 241 5.39 -3.68 -4.81
C ALA A 241 5.02 -2.19 -4.68
N TYR A 242 5.53 -1.43 -3.70
CA TYR A 242 5.23 0.01 -3.60
C TYR A 242 5.85 0.86 -4.70
N ILE A 243 6.91 0.36 -5.35
CA ILE A 243 7.65 1.09 -6.39
C ILE A 243 7.05 0.81 -7.77
N LEU A 244 6.44 -0.37 -7.95
CA LEU A 244 5.84 -0.81 -9.21
C LEU A 244 4.77 0.13 -9.82
N PRO A 245 3.91 0.84 -9.04
CA PRO A 245 2.90 1.75 -9.61
C PRO A 245 3.51 2.97 -10.31
N ALA A 246 4.78 3.29 -10.02
CA ALA A 246 5.47 4.40 -10.67
C ALA A 246 5.78 4.11 -12.14
N ASN A 247 5.81 2.83 -12.55
CA ASN A 247 6.05 2.43 -13.93
C ASN A 247 4.74 2.28 -14.70
N GLU A 248 4.76 2.67 -15.98
CA GLU A 248 3.60 2.62 -16.88
C GLU A 248 3.21 1.20 -17.25
N SER A 249 4.18 0.28 -17.42
CA SER A 249 3.87 -1.10 -17.77
C SER A 249 3.47 -1.97 -16.57
N PHE A 250 4.05 -1.75 -15.39
CA PHE A 250 3.78 -2.58 -14.21
C PHE A 250 2.65 -2.06 -13.32
N GLY A 251 2.34 -0.76 -13.41
CA GLY A 251 1.35 -0.14 -12.53
C GLY A 251 -0.07 -0.68 -12.69
N PRO A 252 -0.66 -0.67 -13.91
CA PRO A 252 -2.00 -1.24 -14.13
C PRO A 252 -2.09 -2.71 -13.71
N LEU A 253 -1.07 -3.51 -14.05
CA LEU A 253 -0.99 -4.94 -13.69
C LEU A 253 -1.01 -5.17 -12.18
N GLN A 254 -0.31 -4.33 -11.41
CA GLN A 254 -0.32 -4.45 -9.95
C GLN A 254 -1.67 -4.05 -9.35
N ILE A 255 -2.29 -2.99 -9.86
CA ILE A 255 -3.58 -2.50 -9.35
C ILE A 255 -4.69 -3.52 -9.62
N SER A 256 -4.70 -4.13 -10.81
CA SER A 256 -5.66 -5.20 -11.13
C SER A 256 -5.45 -6.43 -10.23
N LEU A 257 -4.19 -6.87 -10.05
CA LEU A 257 -3.87 -7.98 -9.13
C LEU A 257 -4.29 -7.68 -7.68
N GLY A 258 -4.03 -6.48 -7.17
CA GLY A 258 -4.41 -6.10 -5.81
C GLY A 258 -5.92 -6.11 -5.57
N ARG A 259 -6.72 -5.92 -6.62
CA ARG A 259 -8.19 -5.97 -6.55
C ARG A 259 -8.75 -7.37 -6.70
N THR A 260 -8.22 -8.17 -7.62
CA THR A 260 -8.62 -9.58 -7.75
C THR A 260 -8.36 -10.32 -6.44
N VAL A 261 -7.28 -10.01 -5.72
CA VAL A 261 -7.01 -10.56 -4.36
C VAL A 261 -8.14 -10.26 -3.37
N LYS A 262 -8.76 -9.06 -3.40
CA LYS A 262 -9.89 -8.73 -2.52
C LYS A 262 -11.13 -9.56 -2.84
N ASP A 263 -11.35 -9.88 -4.11
CA ASP A 263 -12.46 -10.74 -4.52
C ASP A 263 -12.19 -12.22 -4.20
N ILE A 264 -10.93 -12.68 -4.32
CA ILE A 264 -10.49 -14.01 -3.88
C ILE A 264 -10.82 -14.23 -2.40
N PHE A 265 -10.62 -13.22 -1.54
CA PHE A 265 -10.94 -13.36 -0.11
C PHE A 265 -12.41 -13.67 0.16
N LYS A 266 -13.35 -13.15 -0.65
CA LYS A 266 -14.79 -13.48 -0.51
C LYS A 266 -15.04 -14.96 -0.79
N PHE A 267 -14.41 -15.51 -1.82
CA PHE A 267 -14.52 -16.92 -2.19
C PHE A 267 -13.78 -17.85 -1.21
N MET A 268 -12.66 -17.40 -0.64
CA MET A 268 -11.89 -18.16 0.35
C MET A 268 -12.70 -18.53 1.60
N VAL A 269 -13.79 -17.82 1.91
CA VAL A 269 -14.68 -18.19 3.02
C VAL A 269 -15.33 -19.56 2.79
N ILE A 270 -15.84 -19.81 1.58
CA ILE A 270 -16.44 -21.11 1.22
C ILE A 270 -15.36 -22.20 1.22
N PHE A 271 -14.18 -21.88 0.68
CA PHE A 271 -13.03 -22.78 0.65
C PHE A 271 -12.61 -23.23 2.06
N ILE A 272 -12.47 -22.28 3.00
CA ILE A 272 -12.09 -22.58 4.39
C ILE A 272 -13.19 -23.38 5.10
N MET A 273 -14.47 -23.09 4.85
CA MET A 273 -15.59 -23.82 5.45
C MET A 273 -15.56 -25.31 5.06
N VAL A 274 -15.40 -25.61 3.76
CA VAL A 274 -15.30 -26.98 3.27
C VAL A 274 -14.02 -27.65 3.79
N PHE A 275 -12.89 -26.94 3.77
CA PHE A 275 -11.62 -27.45 4.28
C PHE A 275 -11.72 -27.88 5.75
N VAL A 276 -12.28 -27.03 6.62
CA VAL A 276 -12.43 -27.32 8.05
C VAL A 276 -13.40 -28.48 8.29
N ALA A 277 -14.49 -28.58 7.52
CA ALA A 277 -15.44 -29.70 7.64
C ALA A 277 -14.77 -31.06 7.39
N PHE A 278 -13.99 -31.17 6.30
CA PHE A 278 -13.24 -32.39 6.00
C PHE A 278 -12.08 -32.63 6.97
N MET A 279 -11.40 -31.58 7.43
CA MET A 279 -10.34 -31.68 8.44
C MET A 279 -10.86 -32.30 9.74
N ILE A 280 -11.98 -31.80 10.26
CA ILE A 280 -12.60 -32.34 11.48
C ILE A 280 -13.13 -33.75 11.22
N GLY A 281 -13.71 -34.03 10.05
CA GLY A 281 -14.18 -35.36 9.67
C GLY A 281 -13.06 -36.40 9.65
N MET A 282 -11.93 -36.08 9.02
CA MET A 282 -10.76 -36.97 8.97
C MET A 282 -10.08 -37.12 10.34
N PHE A 283 -9.97 -36.05 11.11
CA PHE A 283 -9.46 -36.09 12.48
C PHE A 283 -10.32 -37.01 13.37
N ASN A 284 -11.65 -36.85 13.34
CA ASN A 284 -12.54 -37.70 14.13
C ASN A 284 -12.47 -39.17 13.73
N LEU A 285 -12.26 -39.47 12.44
CA LEU A 285 -12.11 -40.84 11.95
C LEU A 285 -10.80 -41.51 12.43
N TYR A 286 -9.69 -40.76 12.44
CA TYR A 286 -8.35 -41.30 12.67
C TYR A 286 -7.73 -41.00 14.04
N SER A 287 -8.37 -40.17 14.87
CA SER A 287 -7.86 -39.78 16.20
C SER A 287 -7.53 -40.98 17.11
N TYR A 288 -8.33 -42.04 17.08
CA TYR A 288 -8.13 -43.25 17.87
C TYR A 288 -7.02 -44.18 17.35
N TYR A 289 -6.48 -43.92 16.16
CA TYR A 289 -5.49 -44.77 15.48
C TYR A 289 -4.05 -44.24 15.64
N LEU A 290 -3.77 -43.47 16.68
CA LEU A 290 -2.41 -43.03 17.01
C LEU A 290 -1.49 -44.24 17.23
N GLY A 291 -0.37 -44.31 16.51
CA GLY A 291 0.57 -45.44 16.53
C GLY A 291 0.19 -46.62 15.63
N ALA A 292 -1.06 -46.68 15.17
CA ALA A 292 -1.60 -47.72 14.30
C ALA A 292 -1.53 -47.38 12.79
N LYS A 293 -0.83 -46.31 12.43
CA LYS A 293 -0.63 -45.83 11.05
C LYS A 293 0.84 -45.84 10.66
N TYR A 294 1.13 -45.87 9.36
CA TYR A 294 2.49 -45.72 8.83
C TYR A 294 2.97 -44.26 8.90
N ASN A 295 2.05 -43.31 8.75
CA ASN A 295 2.30 -41.87 8.82
C ASN A 295 1.46 -41.25 9.96
N PRO A 296 1.97 -40.28 10.75
CA PRO A 296 1.20 -39.55 11.78
C PRO A 296 0.00 -38.74 11.25
N ALA A 297 -0.20 -38.66 9.94
CA ALA A 297 -1.33 -37.99 9.30
C ALA A 297 -2.70 -38.31 9.92
N PHE A 298 -3.53 -37.28 10.07
CA PHE A 298 -4.91 -37.32 10.57
C PHE A 298 -5.10 -37.69 12.06
N THR A 299 -4.02 -37.95 12.82
CA THR A 299 -4.12 -38.36 14.23
C THR A 299 -4.34 -37.18 15.18
N THR A 300 -3.76 -36.02 14.86
CA THR A 300 -3.96 -34.76 15.58
C THR A 300 -4.58 -33.71 14.66
N VAL A 301 -5.18 -32.66 15.22
CA VAL A 301 -5.74 -31.56 14.42
C VAL A 301 -4.66 -30.88 13.58
N GLU A 302 -3.46 -30.69 14.13
CA GLU A 302 -2.34 -30.07 13.42
C GLU A 302 -1.86 -30.93 12.23
N GLU A 303 -1.66 -32.23 12.43
CA GLU A 303 -1.22 -33.13 11.36
C GLU A 303 -2.33 -33.36 10.31
N SER A 304 -3.61 -33.32 10.73
CA SER A 304 -4.76 -33.32 9.81
C SER A 304 -4.75 -32.08 8.92
N PHE A 305 -4.52 -30.89 9.52
CA PHE A 305 -4.39 -29.64 8.79
C PHE A 305 -3.24 -29.71 7.78
N LYS A 306 -2.03 -30.12 8.20
CA LYS A 306 -0.86 -30.23 7.31
C LYS A 306 -1.13 -31.16 6.13
N THR A 307 -1.66 -32.36 6.39
CA THR A 307 -1.89 -33.37 5.36
C THR A 307 -2.91 -32.88 4.33
N LEU A 308 -4.06 -32.33 4.77
CA LEU A 308 -5.06 -31.78 3.85
C LEU A 308 -4.53 -30.54 3.11
N PHE A 309 -3.83 -29.65 3.79
CA PHE A 309 -3.27 -28.46 3.15
C PHE A 309 -2.32 -28.82 2.01
N TRP A 310 -1.37 -29.74 2.24
CA TRP A 310 -0.44 -30.18 1.21
C TRP A 310 -1.10 -31.03 0.11
N SER A 311 -2.25 -31.66 0.38
CA SER A 311 -3.00 -32.42 -0.63
C SER A 311 -3.63 -31.54 -1.71
N ILE A 312 -3.96 -30.28 -1.42
CA ILE A 312 -4.46 -29.31 -2.42
C ILE A 312 -3.43 -29.12 -3.55
N PHE A 313 -2.13 -29.22 -3.21
CA PHE A 313 -1.02 -29.09 -4.15
C PHE A 313 -0.53 -30.44 -4.70
N GLY A 314 -1.19 -31.55 -4.37
CA GLY A 314 -0.79 -32.89 -4.80
C GLY A 314 0.48 -33.44 -4.12
N LEU A 315 0.92 -32.84 -3.01
CA LEU A 315 2.13 -33.24 -2.27
C LEU A 315 1.84 -34.24 -1.13
N SER A 316 0.58 -34.60 -0.93
CA SER A 316 0.16 -35.56 0.11
C SER A 316 0.09 -36.98 -0.44
N GLU A 317 0.72 -37.92 0.28
CA GLU A 317 0.75 -39.33 -0.08
C GLU A 317 -0.56 -40.05 0.26
N VAL A 318 -0.99 -40.97 -0.60
CA VAL A 318 -2.17 -41.83 -0.38
C VAL A 318 -1.97 -42.81 0.78
N ILE A 319 -0.70 -43.16 1.08
CA ILE A 319 -0.31 -44.02 2.21
C ILE A 319 -0.72 -43.42 3.57
N SER A 320 -0.98 -42.11 3.62
CA SER A 320 -1.48 -41.42 4.82
C SER A 320 -2.84 -41.94 5.32
N VAL A 321 -3.62 -42.63 4.47
CA VAL A 321 -4.95 -43.19 4.79
C VAL A 321 -4.85 -44.63 5.29
N VAL A 322 -3.78 -45.34 4.93
CA VAL A 322 -3.56 -46.77 5.21
C VAL A 322 -3.30 -46.99 6.70
N LEU A 323 -3.97 -48.01 7.26
CA LEU A 323 -3.82 -48.47 8.63
C LEU A 323 -2.92 -49.71 8.69
N LYS A 324 -2.28 -49.94 9.84
CA LYS A 324 -1.54 -51.19 10.10
C LYS A 324 -2.46 -52.34 10.51
N TYR A 325 -3.64 -52.03 11.05
CA TYR A 325 -4.65 -53.03 11.45
C TYR A 325 -5.60 -53.34 10.30
N ASP A 326 -6.21 -54.53 10.31
CA ASP A 326 -7.14 -55.00 9.26
C ASP A 326 -8.55 -54.37 9.37
N HIS A 327 -8.64 -53.13 9.86
CA HIS A 327 -9.89 -52.37 9.95
C HIS A 327 -10.25 -51.76 8.59
N LYS A 328 -10.45 -52.63 7.58
CA LYS A 328 -10.74 -52.25 6.19
C LYS A 328 -11.91 -51.29 6.04
N PHE A 329 -12.93 -51.36 6.91
CA PHE A 329 -14.06 -50.42 6.86
C PHE A 329 -13.61 -48.97 7.07
N ILE A 330 -12.78 -48.71 8.09
CA ILE A 330 -12.29 -47.36 8.38
C ILE A 330 -11.34 -46.88 7.30
N GLU A 331 -10.49 -47.77 6.78
CA GLU A 331 -9.62 -47.46 5.65
C GLU A 331 -10.42 -47.07 4.41
N ASN A 332 -11.46 -47.83 4.07
CA ASN A 332 -12.35 -47.53 2.94
C ASN A 332 -13.08 -46.21 3.11
N ILE A 333 -13.62 -45.92 4.30
CA ILE A 333 -14.26 -44.63 4.60
C ILE A 333 -13.24 -43.49 4.47
N GLY A 334 -12.00 -43.71 4.92
CA GLY A 334 -10.92 -42.75 4.74
C GLY A 334 -10.57 -42.47 3.28
N TYR A 335 -10.48 -43.51 2.44
CA TYR A 335 -10.29 -43.35 1.00
C TYR A 335 -11.42 -42.58 0.35
N VAL A 336 -12.66 -42.88 0.72
CA VAL A 336 -13.84 -42.18 0.18
C VAL A 336 -13.83 -40.71 0.61
N LEU A 337 -13.64 -40.41 1.89
CA LEU A 337 -13.60 -39.02 2.38
C LEU A 337 -12.45 -38.23 1.76
N TYR A 338 -11.25 -38.81 1.69
CA TYR A 338 -10.09 -38.16 1.09
C TYR A 338 -10.24 -38.00 -0.43
N GLY A 339 -10.85 -38.97 -1.12
CA GLY A 339 -11.18 -38.88 -2.54
C GLY A 339 -12.20 -37.78 -2.84
N VAL A 340 -13.31 -37.75 -2.09
CA VAL A 340 -14.35 -36.73 -2.21
C VAL A 340 -13.80 -35.34 -1.89
N TYR A 341 -12.93 -35.24 -0.87
CA TYR A 341 -12.22 -34.01 -0.55
C TYR A 341 -11.41 -33.52 -1.76
N ASN A 342 -10.57 -34.36 -2.36
CA ASN A 342 -9.73 -33.95 -3.50
C ASN A 342 -10.57 -33.57 -4.73
N VAL A 343 -11.64 -34.30 -5.03
CA VAL A 343 -12.57 -33.93 -6.11
C VAL A 343 -13.21 -32.57 -5.81
N THR A 344 -13.71 -32.36 -4.60
CA THR A 344 -14.39 -31.11 -4.23
C THR A 344 -13.42 -29.92 -4.21
N MET A 345 -12.26 -30.07 -3.56
CA MET A 345 -11.31 -28.98 -3.37
C MET A 345 -10.51 -28.66 -4.63
N VAL A 346 -9.95 -29.68 -5.30
CA VAL A 346 -9.04 -29.49 -6.43
C VAL A 346 -9.80 -29.42 -7.75
N VAL A 347 -10.82 -30.25 -7.97
CA VAL A 347 -11.53 -30.25 -9.27
C VAL A 347 -12.63 -29.20 -9.30
N VAL A 348 -13.41 -29.03 -8.24
CA VAL A 348 -14.52 -28.08 -8.24
C VAL A 348 -14.07 -26.69 -7.78
N LEU A 349 -13.62 -26.55 -6.53
CA LEU A 349 -13.38 -25.24 -5.93
C LEU A 349 -12.18 -24.50 -6.54
N LEU A 350 -11.09 -25.18 -6.87
CA LEU A 350 -9.93 -24.56 -7.51
C LEU A 350 -10.25 -24.11 -8.94
N ASN A 351 -10.97 -24.91 -9.73
CA ASN A 351 -11.39 -24.50 -11.09
C ASN A 351 -12.41 -23.35 -11.05
N MET A 352 -13.34 -23.36 -10.09
CA MET A 352 -14.25 -22.22 -9.87
C MET A 352 -13.47 -20.97 -9.46
N LEU A 353 -12.47 -21.08 -8.58
CA LEU A 353 -11.62 -19.96 -8.18
C LEU A 353 -10.88 -19.35 -9.39
N ILE A 354 -10.32 -20.19 -10.27
CA ILE A 354 -9.67 -19.71 -11.51
C ILE A 354 -10.67 -18.99 -12.41
N ALA A 355 -11.87 -19.54 -12.62
CA ALA A 355 -12.89 -18.91 -13.43
C ALA A 355 -13.33 -17.55 -12.86
N MET A 356 -13.52 -17.46 -11.54
CA MET A 356 -13.86 -16.23 -10.84
C MET A 356 -12.75 -15.18 -10.94
N ILE A 357 -11.48 -15.58 -10.80
CA ILE A 357 -10.33 -14.68 -10.96
C ILE A 357 -10.28 -14.11 -12.38
N ASN A 358 -10.51 -14.94 -13.41
CA ASN A 358 -10.49 -14.48 -14.79
C ASN A 358 -11.62 -13.49 -15.10
N SER A 359 -12.85 -13.76 -14.63
CA SER A 359 -13.98 -12.85 -14.81
C SER A 359 -13.76 -11.52 -14.07
N SER A 360 -13.28 -11.57 -12.82
CA SER A 360 -12.96 -10.38 -12.03
C SER A 360 -11.82 -9.58 -12.66
N TYR A 361 -10.78 -10.25 -13.16
CA TYR A 361 -9.66 -9.59 -13.83
C TYR A 361 -10.12 -8.80 -15.06
N GLN A 362 -10.99 -9.38 -15.90
CA GLN A 362 -11.52 -8.71 -17.10
C GLN A 362 -12.33 -7.46 -16.76
N GLU A 363 -13.23 -7.53 -15.76
CA GLU A 363 -14.01 -6.38 -15.32
C GLU A 363 -13.13 -5.25 -14.75
N ILE A 364 -12.07 -5.61 -14.02
CA ILE A 364 -11.15 -4.64 -13.41
C ILE A 364 -10.18 -4.03 -14.44
N GLU A 365 -9.83 -4.76 -15.49
CA GLU A 365 -8.88 -4.31 -16.52
C GLU A 365 -9.41 -3.10 -17.30
N GLU A 366 -10.72 -3.03 -17.55
CA GLU A 366 -11.35 -1.92 -18.29
C GLU A 366 -11.13 -0.55 -17.62
N ASP A 367 -11.18 -0.50 -16.29
CA ASP A 367 -10.97 0.72 -15.48
C ASP A 367 -9.53 0.87 -14.95
N ALA A 368 -8.65 -0.09 -15.22
CA ALA A 368 -7.33 -0.17 -14.58
C ALA A 368 -6.44 1.05 -14.84
N ASP A 369 -6.53 1.68 -16.01
CA ASP A 369 -5.72 2.87 -16.35
C ASP A 369 -6.11 4.10 -15.53
N VAL A 370 -7.42 4.35 -15.37
CA VAL A 370 -7.94 5.47 -14.55
C VAL A 370 -7.48 5.32 -13.10
N GLU A 371 -7.54 4.10 -12.59
CA GLU A 371 -7.23 3.79 -11.21
C GLU A 371 -5.74 3.73 -10.95
N TRP A 372 -4.96 3.23 -11.89
CA TRP A 372 -3.51 3.33 -11.87
C TRP A 372 -3.07 4.79 -11.84
N LYS A 373 -3.64 5.65 -12.70
CA LYS A 373 -3.34 7.10 -12.69
C LYS A 373 -3.70 7.75 -11.36
N PHE A 374 -4.79 7.34 -10.73
CA PHE A 374 -5.17 7.79 -9.39
C PHE A 374 -4.18 7.32 -8.31
N ALA A 375 -3.83 6.02 -8.30
CA ALA A 375 -2.86 5.45 -7.36
C ALA A 375 -1.46 6.09 -7.52
N ARG A 376 -1.04 6.31 -8.78
CA ARG A 376 0.20 7.01 -9.12
C ARG A 376 0.19 8.46 -8.65
N ALA A 377 -0.94 9.17 -8.83
CA ALA A 377 -1.08 10.53 -8.32
C ALA A 377 -1.00 10.57 -6.78
N LYS A 378 -1.62 9.61 -6.09
CA LYS A 378 -1.51 9.48 -4.63
C LYS A 378 -0.07 9.24 -4.18
N LEU A 379 0.66 8.37 -4.87
CA LEU A 379 2.10 8.15 -4.65
C LEU A 379 2.90 9.44 -4.88
N TRP A 380 2.61 10.21 -5.92
CA TRP A 380 3.35 11.46 -6.17
C TRP A 380 3.07 12.52 -5.11
N LEU A 381 1.81 12.67 -4.70
CA LEU A 381 1.38 13.61 -3.67
C LEU A 381 2.11 13.39 -2.35
N SER A 382 2.40 12.14 -1.96
CA SER A 382 3.16 11.87 -0.73
C SER A 382 4.61 12.39 -0.75
N TYR A 383 5.16 12.69 -1.93
CA TYR A 383 6.51 13.26 -2.09
C TYR A 383 6.51 14.78 -2.37
N PHE A 384 5.34 15.38 -2.62
CA PHE A 384 5.21 16.82 -2.80
C PHE A 384 5.39 17.58 -1.49
N ASP A 385 4.99 16.99 -0.37
CA ASP A 385 5.19 17.60 0.95
C ASP A 385 6.69 17.82 1.23
N GLU A 386 7.00 18.94 1.90
CA GLU A 386 8.38 19.33 2.19
C GLU A 386 9.11 18.38 3.17
N GLY A 387 8.39 17.43 3.76
CA GLY A 387 8.94 16.35 4.59
C GLY A 387 9.65 15.25 3.80
N ARG A 388 10.35 14.35 4.52
CA ARG A 388 10.96 13.11 3.99
C ARG A 388 12.00 13.30 2.86
N THR A 389 12.85 14.32 2.94
CA THR A 389 13.91 14.56 1.95
C THR A 389 15.04 13.51 1.97
N LEU A 390 15.38 12.99 3.16
CA LEU A 390 16.41 11.96 3.32
C LEU A 390 15.79 10.58 3.52
N PRO A 391 16.26 9.54 2.81
CA PRO A 391 15.82 8.17 3.03
C PRO A 391 16.49 7.56 4.27
N ALA A 392 15.98 6.40 4.73
CA ALA A 392 16.70 5.59 5.71
C ALA A 392 18.09 5.21 5.14
N PRO A 393 19.15 5.05 5.94
CA PRO A 393 19.25 5.31 7.38
C PRO A 393 19.56 6.79 7.69
N PHE A 394 19.76 7.62 6.67
CA PHE A 394 20.20 9.02 6.80
C PHE A 394 19.14 9.93 7.43
N ASN A 395 17.88 9.49 7.47
CA ASN A 395 16.78 10.18 8.13
C ASN A 395 16.87 10.21 9.68
N LEU A 396 17.75 9.40 10.28
CA LEU A 396 17.96 9.35 11.73
C LEU A 396 18.71 10.58 12.25
N VAL A 397 19.58 11.19 11.45
CA VAL A 397 20.37 12.36 11.84
C VAL A 397 19.49 13.61 11.68
N PRO A 398 19.03 14.24 12.79
CA PRO A 398 18.24 15.46 12.69
C PRO A 398 19.06 16.59 12.07
N SER A 399 18.37 17.49 11.36
CA SER A 399 19.01 18.74 10.95
C SER A 399 19.40 19.57 12.18
N PRO A 400 20.47 20.39 12.12
CA PRO A 400 20.88 21.23 13.24
C PRO A 400 19.76 22.14 13.78
N LYS A 401 18.86 22.60 12.89
CA LYS A 401 17.64 23.35 13.27
C LYS A 401 16.65 22.50 14.06
N SER A 402 16.47 21.23 13.69
CA SER A 402 15.60 20.30 14.41
C SER A 402 16.12 19.99 15.82
N PHE A 403 17.43 19.89 16.01
CA PHE A 403 18.03 19.77 17.35
C PHE A 403 17.79 21.03 18.19
N TYR A 404 17.90 22.23 17.61
CA TYR A 404 17.60 23.47 18.32
C TYR A 404 16.14 23.53 18.79
N TYR A 405 15.18 23.21 17.90
CA TYR A 405 13.76 23.15 18.28
C TYR A 405 13.46 22.01 19.27
N LEU A 406 14.11 20.85 19.15
CA LEU A 406 13.96 19.74 20.08
C LEU A 406 14.53 20.10 21.46
N ALA A 407 15.70 20.73 21.53
CA ALA A 407 16.31 21.21 22.76
C ALA A 407 15.46 22.30 23.42
N LEU A 408 14.88 23.23 22.63
CA LEU A 408 13.91 24.20 23.13
C LEU A 408 12.64 23.53 23.66
N ARG A 409 12.15 22.48 22.99
CA ARG A 409 10.96 21.74 23.42
C ARG A 409 11.22 20.88 24.67
N ILE A 410 12.40 20.27 24.78
CA ILE A 410 12.86 19.55 25.98
C ILE A 410 13.07 20.54 27.13
N LYS A 411 13.65 21.72 26.87
CA LYS A 411 13.78 22.79 27.87
C LYS A 411 12.41 23.29 28.33
N SER A 412 11.47 23.54 27.42
CA SER A 412 10.10 23.92 27.78
C SER A 412 9.36 22.79 28.52
N CYS A 413 9.57 21.53 28.15
CA CYS A 413 9.00 20.37 28.83
C CYS A 413 9.60 20.18 30.24
N LEU A 414 10.92 20.33 30.39
CA LEU A 414 11.63 20.34 31.68
C LEU A 414 11.18 21.53 32.54
N ILE A 415 10.98 22.71 31.96
CA ILE A 415 10.42 23.86 32.67
C ILE A 415 8.98 23.56 33.13
N HIS A 416 8.19 22.85 32.32
CA HIS A 416 6.82 22.47 32.67
C HIS A 416 6.76 21.36 33.75
N LEU A 417 7.70 20.42 33.72
CA LEU A 417 7.88 19.39 34.75
C LEU A 417 8.46 19.95 36.06
N CYS A 418 9.35 20.95 35.99
CA CYS A 418 9.85 21.66 37.16
C CYS A 418 8.82 22.66 37.73
N LYS A 419 7.97 23.28 36.89
CA LYS A 419 6.85 24.14 37.35
C LYS A 419 5.65 23.35 37.88
N ALA A 420 5.50 22.07 37.55
CA ALA A 420 4.43 21.22 38.09
C ALA A 420 4.54 20.99 39.62
N ASN A 421 5.70 21.27 40.23
CA ASN A 421 5.91 21.15 41.68
C ASN A 421 5.93 22.50 42.43
N GLY A 422 5.54 23.61 41.81
CA GLY A 422 5.56 24.92 42.48
C GLY A 422 4.50 25.88 41.98
N HIS A 423 3.50 26.11 42.84
CA HIS A 423 2.53 27.21 42.86
C HIS A 423 1.20 27.06 42.09
N HIS A 424 0.19 26.61 42.85
CA HIS A 424 -1.11 27.29 42.90
C HIS A 424 -0.93 28.64 43.60
N HIS A 425 -1.07 29.76 42.90
CA HIS A 425 -2.00 30.88 43.20
C HIS A 425 -1.62 32.15 42.39
N ASN A 426 -2.67 32.88 42.01
CA ASN A 426 -2.76 34.28 41.55
C ASN A 426 -2.57 34.56 40.05
N GLU A 427 -3.73 34.73 39.40
CA GLU A 427 -3.93 35.70 38.31
C GLU A 427 -3.67 37.13 38.83
N VAL A 428 -3.10 38.00 37.97
CA VAL A 428 -3.60 39.34 37.57
C VAL A 428 -2.47 40.15 36.90
N GLU A 429 -2.75 40.52 35.64
CA GLU A 429 -2.30 41.68 34.85
C GLU A 429 -0.85 41.97 34.41
N MET A 430 -0.84 42.59 33.21
CA MET A 430 0.17 43.46 32.58
C MET A 430 1.28 42.72 31.80
N GLY A 431 1.59 42.98 30.53
CA GLY A 431 1.16 43.96 29.53
C GLY A 431 2.30 44.10 28.50
N MET A 432 2.02 43.79 27.23
CA MET A 432 2.71 44.18 25.98
C MET A 432 4.26 44.21 25.87
N LEU A 433 4.82 43.41 24.93
CA LEU A 433 5.50 43.91 23.72
C LEU A 433 5.91 42.77 22.75
N ASN A 434 5.61 43.01 21.47
CA ASN A 434 5.84 42.18 20.30
C ASN A 434 7.32 41.86 19.99
N SER A 435 7.60 40.71 19.37
CA SER A 435 8.08 40.69 17.97
C SER A 435 7.93 39.33 17.27
N GLN A 436 7.55 39.44 16.00
CA GLN A 436 7.04 38.47 15.03
C GLN A 436 8.01 37.37 14.57
N ALA A 437 7.47 36.19 14.22
CA ALA A 437 7.70 35.56 12.90
C ALA A 437 6.78 34.34 12.63
N LYS A 438 5.75 34.58 11.81
CA LYS A 438 5.10 33.70 10.81
C LYS A 438 5.06 32.17 11.04
N ASP A 439 3.84 31.65 11.25
CA ASP A 439 3.35 30.50 10.49
C ASP A 439 1.81 30.62 10.34
N GLU A 440 1.34 30.93 9.14
CA GLU A 440 -0.09 30.92 8.80
C GLU A 440 -0.50 29.48 8.47
N ARG A 441 -1.22 28.84 9.39
CA ARG A 441 -2.11 27.72 9.05
C ARG A 441 -3.49 27.94 9.62
N PHE A 442 -4.40 28.12 8.67
CA PHE A 442 -5.83 28.32 8.76
C PHE A 442 -6.51 27.26 9.65
N LYS A 443 -7.00 27.67 10.83
CA LYS A 443 -8.05 26.96 11.58
C LYS A 443 -9.06 27.97 12.13
N SER A 444 -10.28 27.87 11.64
CA SER A 444 -11.44 28.66 12.02
C SER A 444 -12.09 28.08 13.29
N TYR A 445 -12.05 28.84 14.39
CA TYR A 445 -13.04 28.77 15.46
C TYR A 445 -13.48 30.20 15.77
N PRO A 446 -14.79 30.50 15.88
CA PRO A 446 -15.25 31.82 16.24
C PRO A 446 -15.15 32.00 17.76
N ARG A 447 -14.51 33.08 18.22
CA ARG A 447 -14.68 33.57 19.59
C ARG A 447 -15.68 34.75 19.58
N PRO A 448 -16.53 34.86 20.62
CA PRO A 448 -17.67 35.77 20.63
C PRO A 448 -17.27 37.14 21.18
N GLY A 449 -17.72 38.22 20.53
CA GLY A 449 -17.63 39.57 21.10
C GLY A 449 -17.07 40.69 20.21
N GLU A 450 -17.22 40.62 18.88
CA GLU A 450 -17.03 41.82 18.05
C GLU A 450 -18.36 42.23 17.43
N GLU A 451 -18.76 43.46 17.77
CA GLU A 451 -19.87 44.17 17.19
C GLU A 451 -19.79 44.24 15.67
N PHE A 452 -20.98 44.29 15.10
CA PHE A 452 -21.36 44.23 13.70
C PHE A 452 -20.65 45.27 12.80
N THR A 453 -19.36 45.08 12.50
CA THR A 453 -18.76 45.71 11.31
C THR A 453 -19.09 44.85 10.09
N GLN A 454 -20.20 45.23 9.46
CA GLN A 454 -20.65 44.77 8.15
C GLN A 454 -19.43 44.60 7.21
N ARG A 455 -19.03 43.35 6.96
CA ARG A 455 -18.05 43.03 5.90
C ARG A 455 -18.56 43.66 4.62
N LYS A 456 -17.93 44.75 4.17
CA LYS A 456 -18.18 45.33 2.84
C LYS A 456 -18.20 44.18 1.84
N ALA A 457 -19.37 43.92 1.26
CA ALA A 457 -19.54 42.94 0.20
C ALA A 457 -18.46 43.20 -0.84
N ARG A 458 -17.59 42.20 -1.09
CA ARG A 458 -16.50 42.28 -2.07
C ARG A 458 -17.16 42.55 -3.44
N LYS A 459 -17.20 43.83 -3.86
CA LYS A 459 -17.93 44.28 -5.07
C LYS A 459 -17.40 43.68 -6.38
N HIS A 460 -16.17 43.18 -6.39
CA HIS A 460 -15.58 42.52 -7.55
C HIS A 460 -15.52 41.01 -7.36
N PRO A 461 -16.03 40.21 -8.32
CA PRO A 461 -15.89 38.77 -8.27
C PRO A 461 -14.41 38.40 -8.32
N THR A 462 -13.99 37.50 -7.45
CA THR A 462 -12.61 37.01 -7.40
C THR A 462 -12.23 36.36 -8.74
N ARG A 463 -10.92 36.29 -9.05
CA ARG A 463 -10.45 35.60 -10.27
C ARG A 463 -11.01 34.17 -10.37
N TYR A 464 -11.09 33.48 -9.23
CA TYR A 464 -11.71 32.16 -9.11
C TYR A 464 -13.19 32.18 -9.53
N GLN A 465 -14.01 33.10 -9.00
CA GLN A 465 -15.43 33.22 -9.37
C GLN A 465 -15.62 33.53 -10.86
N LYS A 466 -14.76 34.39 -11.44
CA LYS A 466 -14.79 34.67 -12.89
C LYS A 466 -14.50 33.43 -13.72
N ILE A 467 -13.51 32.63 -13.33
CA ILE A 467 -13.16 31.37 -14.01
C ILE A 467 -14.29 30.36 -13.85
N MET A 468 -14.82 30.18 -12.64
CA MET A 468 -15.93 29.25 -12.37
C MET A 468 -17.17 29.61 -13.19
N LYS A 469 -17.54 30.89 -13.26
CA LYS A 469 -18.66 31.34 -14.11
C LYS A 469 -18.46 31.02 -15.59
N ARG A 470 -17.22 31.14 -16.12
CA ARG A 470 -16.90 30.77 -17.51
C ARG A 470 -16.95 29.26 -17.73
N LEU A 471 -16.46 28.47 -16.78
CA LEU A 471 -16.49 27.01 -16.83
C LEU A 471 -17.92 26.48 -16.80
N ILE A 472 -18.74 26.96 -15.85
CA ILE A 472 -20.17 26.59 -15.77
C ILE A 472 -20.89 26.97 -17.05
N LYS A 473 -20.68 28.18 -17.59
CA LYS A 473 -21.29 28.60 -18.86
C LYS A 473 -20.93 27.66 -20.01
N ARG A 474 -19.65 27.27 -20.15
CA ARG A 474 -19.22 26.33 -21.18
C ARG A 474 -19.80 24.93 -20.96
N TYR A 475 -19.85 24.47 -19.72
CA TYR A 475 -20.41 23.17 -19.39
C TYR A 475 -21.91 23.10 -19.71
N VAL A 476 -22.69 24.11 -19.33
CA VAL A 476 -24.13 24.16 -19.64
C VAL A 476 -24.37 24.22 -21.14
N LEU A 477 -23.65 25.07 -21.88
CA LEU A 477 -23.76 25.14 -23.33
C LEU A 477 -23.41 23.81 -23.99
N LYS A 478 -22.33 23.16 -23.55
CA LYS A 478 -21.95 21.85 -24.07
C LYS A 478 -23.00 20.78 -23.74
N ALA A 479 -23.50 20.73 -22.52
CA ALA A 479 -24.53 19.77 -22.11
C ALA A 479 -25.85 19.97 -22.90
N GLN A 480 -26.19 21.21 -23.26
CA GLN A 480 -27.32 21.50 -24.15
C GLN A 480 -27.07 20.95 -25.57
N VAL A 481 -25.90 21.20 -26.14
CA VAL A 481 -25.52 20.68 -27.47
C VAL A 481 -25.45 19.15 -27.47
N ASP A 482 -24.85 18.54 -26.46
CA ASP A 482 -24.74 17.08 -26.35
C ASP A 482 -26.16 16.44 -26.25
N ARG A 483 -27.10 17.10 -25.54
CA ARG A 483 -28.52 16.69 -25.48
C ARG A 483 -29.26 16.87 -26.81
N GLU A 484 -28.91 17.88 -27.60
CA GLU A 484 -29.45 18.08 -28.94
C GLU A 484 -28.87 17.07 -29.95
N SER A 485 -27.68 16.51 -29.68
CA SER A 485 -27.07 15.48 -30.53
C SER A 485 -27.47 14.04 -30.17
N ASP A 486 -27.83 13.77 -28.92
CA ASP A 486 -28.27 12.46 -28.45
C ASP A 486 -29.77 12.27 -28.77
N GLU A 487 -30.01 11.62 -29.91
CA GLU A 487 -31.28 11.10 -30.44
C GLU A 487 -32.27 12.13 -30.99
N VAL A 488 -32.70 11.91 -32.24
CA VAL A 488 -33.86 12.57 -32.84
C VAL A 488 -35.08 12.24 -31.97
N ASN A 489 -35.56 13.25 -31.25
CA ASN A 489 -36.61 13.05 -30.27
C ASN A 489 -37.92 12.68 -30.99
N GLU A 490 -38.59 11.61 -30.56
CA GLU A 490 -39.92 11.24 -31.10
C GLU A 490 -40.92 12.41 -30.97
N GLY A 491 -40.68 13.32 -30.01
CA GLY A 491 -41.38 14.59 -29.86
C GLY A 491 -41.18 15.56 -31.04
N GLU A 492 -39.95 15.71 -31.55
CA GLU A 492 -39.67 16.55 -32.73
C GLU A 492 -40.34 15.99 -33.98
N LEU A 493 -40.40 14.66 -34.12
CA LEU A 493 -41.12 14.01 -35.21
C LEU A 493 -42.64 14.25 -35.12
N LYS A 494 -43.19 14.29 -33.90
CA LYS A 494 -44.61 14.62 -33.66
C LYS A 494 -44.90 16.08 -33.96
N GLU A 495 -43.99 16.99 -33.61
CA GLU A 495 -44.10 18.42 -33.92
C GLU A 495 -44.06 18.67 -35.43
N ILE A 496 -43.10 18.09 -36.16
CA ILE A 496 -43.04 18.18 -37.63
C ILE A 496 -44.31 17.58 -38.28
N LYS A 497 -44.82 16.45 -37.77
CA LYS A 497 -46.07 15.86 -38.28
C LYS A 497 -47.26 16.78 -38.04
N GLN A 498 -47.30 17.48 -36.91
CA GLN A 498 -48.34 18.45 -36.59
C GLN A 498 -48.25 19.68 -37.50
N ASP A 499 -47.04 20.19 -37.76
CA ASP A 499 -46.80 21.31 -38.67
C ASP A 499 -47.20 20.97 -40.11
N ILE A 500 -46.82 19.79 -40.61
CA ILE A 500 -47.25 19.30 -41.93
C ILE A 500 -48.77 19.17 -42.00
N SER A 501 -49.39 18.69 -40.93
CA SER A 501 -50.86 18.55 -40.88
C SER A 501 -51.55 19.91 -40.88
N SER A 502 -51.02 20.88 -40.12
CA SER A 502 -51.49 22.26 -40.09
C SER A 502 -51.37 22.93 -41.46
N LEU A 503 -50.18 22.86 -42.07
CA LEU A 503 -49.92 23.40 -43.41
C LEU A 503 -50.85 22.79 -44.46
N ARG A 504 -51.15 21.49 -44.36
CA ARG A 504 -52.09 20.82 -45.27
C ARG A 504 -53.50 21.41 -45.15
N TYR A 505 -53.98 21.67 -43.94
CA TYR A 505 -55.31 22.27 -43.75
C TYR A 505 -55.35 23.70 -44.26
N GLU A 506 -54.31 24.49 -44.00
CA GLU A 506 -54.20 25.88 -44.45
C GLU A 506 -54.21 25.98 -45.99
N LEU A 507 -53.45 25.13 -46.69
CA LEU A 507 -53.45 25.08 -48.16
C LEU A 507 -54.78 24.58 -48.76
N LEU A 508 -55.46 23.65 -48.09
CA LEU A 508 -56.79 23.19 -48.52
C LEU A 508 -57.84 24.28 -48.35
N GLU A 509 -57.76 25.04 -47.26
CA GLU A 509 -58.64 26.17 -46.99
C GLU A 509 -58.42 27.29 -48.01
N GLU A 510 -57.17 27.66 -48.28
CA GLU A 510 -56.82 28.66 -49.31
C GLU A 510 -57.29 28.24 -50.70
N LYS A 511 -57.10 26.96 -51.07
CA LYS A 511 -57.63 26.42 -52.33
C LYS A 511 -59.16 26.46 -52.37
N SER A 512 -59.83 26.17 -51.25
CA SER A 512 -61.30 26.21 -51.17
C SER A 512 -61.84 27.64 -51.29
N GLN A 513 -61.16 28.62 -50.68
CA GLN A 513 -61.50 30.04 -50.78
C GLN A 513 -61.30 30.53 -52.21
N ALA A 514 -60.15 30.23 -52.83
CA ALA A 514 -59.87 30.58 -54.23
C ALA A 514 -60.88 29.93 -55.20
N ALA A 515 -61.28 28.68 -54.96
CA ALA A 515 -62.33 28.02 -55.75
C ALA A 515 -63.72 28.67 -55.54
N GLY A 516 -64.03 29.10 -54.32
CA GLY A 516 -65.25 29.84 -54.01
C GLY A 516 -65.30 31.21 -54.70
N GLU A 517 -64.20 31.96 -54.67
CA GLU A 517 -64.07 33.22 -55.41
C GLU A 517 -64.20 33.02 -56.93
N LEU A 518 -63.55 31.98 -57.47
CA LEU A 518 -63.67 31.63 -58.89
C LEU A 518 -65.12 31.27 -59.27
N ALA A 519 -65.83 30.52 -58.43
CA ALA A 519 -67.24 30.19 -58.63
C ALA A 519 -68.13 31.44 -58.61
N LEU A 520 -67.89 32.37 -57.67
CA LEU A 520 -68.59 33.66 -57.63
C LEU A 520 -68.32 34.50 -58.88
N LEU A 521 -67.07 34.54 -59.37
CA LEU A 521 -66.72 35.23 -60.61
C LEU A 521 -67.39 34.60 -61.84
N ILE A 522 -67.45 33.26 -61.92
CA ILE A 522 -68.17 32.53 -62.97
C ILE A 522 -69.67 32.84 -62.91
N GLN A 523 -70.27 32.86 -61.72
CA GLN A 523 -71.68 33.21 -61.54
C GLN A 523 -71.97 34.66 -61.94
N GLN A 524 -71.11 35.61 -61.54
CA GLN A 524 -71.22 37.00 -61.96
C GLN A 524 -71.09 37.18 -63.47
N LEU A 525 -70.16 36.45 -64.12
CA LEU A 525 -70.05 36.42 -65.57
C LEU A 525 -71.30 35.81 -66.21
N GLY A 526 -71.81 34.70 -65.68
CA GLY A 526 -73.06 34.06 -66.11
C GLY A 526 -74.26 35.01 -66.03
N ASP A 527 -74.42 35.73 -64.92
CA ASP A 527 -75.49 36.73 -64.74
C ASP A 527 -75.33 37.93 -65.69
N LYS A 528 -74.09 38.33 -66.00
CA LYS A 528 -73.80 39.40 -66.96
C LYS A 528 -74.16 38.99 -68.39
N PHE A 529 -73.87 37.74 -68.76
CA PHE A 529 -74.25 37.17 -70.05
C PHE A 529 -75.76 36.90 -70.15
N GLY A 530 -76.39 36.41 -69.08
CA GLY A 530 -77.85 36.23 -69.00
C GLY A 530 -78.64 37.54 -69.07
N LYS A 531 -78.10 38.64 -68.54
CA LYS A 531 -78.68 39.99 -68.70
C LYS A 531 -78.51 40.54 -70.12
N ASN A 532 -77.49 40.13 -70.86
CA ASN A 532 -77.28 40.55 -72.25
C ASN A 532 -78.16 39.76 -73.24
N THR A 533 -78.59 38.54 -72.92
CA THR A 533 -79.53 37.76 -73.77
C THR A 533 -81.00 38.11 -73.56
N MET A 534 -81.38 38.83 -72.49
CA MET A 534 -82.74 39.39 -72.32
C MET A 534 -82.90 40.81 -72.91
N ARG A 535 -81.88 41.34 -73.59
CA ARG A 535 -81.99 42.55 -74.42
C ARG A 535 -81.94 42.15 -75.90
N HIS A 536 -82.95 41.41 -76.34
CA HIS A 536 -83.40 41.39 -77.73
C HIS A 536 -84.88 41.03 -77.81
#